data_AF-A0A9D5NV88-F1
#
_entry.id   AF-A0A9D5NV88-F1
#
_cell.length_a   1.000
_cell.length_b   1.000
_cell.length_c   1.000
_cell.angle_alpha   90.00
_cell.angle_beta   90.00
_cell.angle_gamma   90.00
#
_symmetry.space_group_name_H-M   'P 1'
#
loop_
_entity.id
_entity.type
_entity.pdbx_description
1 polymer ?
#
loop_
_entity_poly.entity_id
_entity_poly.type
_entity_poly.pdbx_seq_one_letter_code
_entity_poly.pdbx_strand_id
1 'polypeptide(L)'
;MKNIKIMSLLLGGLLALGSLTACGGGDDSTDTPPTPPEKVVTSVKVDYSATVSQQLLDVATVTVRYISENGQVAQEQMSSTTWTKSVNIPLPAKAGLNIQPTLKGNVADGEYALSAKGQMAYSWLDQNGQQLNAGATEKTPDIEAVFYADGLGQYLGAITANCQLARAFAKDYSVTDASITWGGNAGDNSTQGTGISDEGATEDNR
;
A
#
# COMPACT_ATOMS: atom_id res chain seq x y z
N MET A 1 -12.95 -3.10 -25.37
CA MET A 1 -13.11 -4.53 -25.65
C MET A 1 -12.31 -4.89 -26.90
N LYS A 2 -11.22 -5.65 -26.76
CA LYS A 2 -10.49 -6.26 -27.88
C LYS A 2 -9.76 -7.52 -27.39
N ASN A 3 -10.56 -8.58 -27.34
CA ASN A 3 -10.33 -9.94 -27.85
C ASN A 3 -8.96 -10.60 -27.63
N ILE A 4 -9.00 -11.54 -26.69
CA ILE A 4 -8.11 -12.70 -26.54
C ILE A 4 -8.03 -13.50 -27.86
N LYS A 5 -6.83 -13.94 -28.24
CA LYS A 5 -6.63 -15.08 -29.15
C LYS A 5 -5.80 -16.15 -28.43
N ILE A 6 -6.50 -17.19 -28.01
CA ILE A 6 -5.94 -18.49 -27.65
C ILE A 6 -5.58 -19.17 -28.98
N MET A 7 -4.36 -19.69 -29.08
CA MET A 7 -3.97 -20.60 -30.15
C MET A 7 -3.35 -21.84 -29.50
N SER A 8 -4.21 -22.84 -29.28
CA SER A 8 -3.81 -24.23 -29.13
C SER A 8 -3.11 -24.70 -30.39
N LEU A 9 -1.98 -25.39 -30.23
CA LEU A 9 -1.64 -26.50 -31.11
C LEU A 9 -1.18 -27.67 -30.23
N LEU A 10 -2.08 -28.65 -30.11
CA LEU A 10 -1.76 -30.02 -29.74
C LEU A 10 -0.97 -30.67 -30.89
N LEU A 11 -0.03 -31.56 -30.54
CA LEU A 11 -0.09 -32.99 -30.85
C LEU A 11 1.28 -33.57 -31.30
N GLY A 12 1.71 -34.61 -30.58
CA GLY A 12 2.32 -35.80 -31.19
C GLY A 12 3.83 -35.96 -31.04
N GLY A 13 4.25 -36.88 -30.17
CA GLY A 13 5.64 -37.36 -30.13
C GLY A 13 5.98 -38.21 -28.92
N LEU A 14 5.45 -39.43 -28.88
CA LEU A 14 5.81 -40.50 -27.95
C LEU A 14 7.18 -41.11 -28.32
N LEU A 15 7.87 -41.72 -27.33
CA LEU A 15 9.05 -42.62 -27.42
C LEU A 15 10.42 -41.90 -27.53
N ALA A 16 11.51 -42.26 -26.84
CA ALA A 16 11.87 -43.46 -26.09
C ALA A 16 13.00 -43.17 -25.06
N LEU A 17 13.13 -44.11 -24.13
CA LEU A 17 14.23 -44.51 -23.25
C LEU A 17 15.67 -44.01 -23.57
N GLY A 18 16.45 -43.76 -22.51
CA GLY A 18 17.91 -43.68 -22.61
C GLY A 18 18.62 -43.23 -21.33
N SER A 19 18.56 -44.02 -20.26
CA SER A 19 19.59 -43.97 -19.22
C SER A 19 20.77 -44.82 -19.66
N LEU A 20 21.86 -44.18 -20.10
CA LEU A 20 23.17 -44.81 -20.23
C LEU A 20 24.23 -43.87 -19.65
N THR A 21 24.79 -44.28 -18.51
CA THR A 21 26.10 -43.84 -18.04
C THR A 21 27.17 -44.45 -18.95
N ALA A 22 27.95 -43.63 -19.63
CA ALA A 22 29.16 -44.06 -20.32
C ALA A 22 30.31 -43.13 -19.94
N CYS A 23 31.19 -43.63 -19.08
CA CYS A 23 32.54 -43.12 -18.89
C CYS A 23 33.36 -43.47 -20.15
N GLY A 24 33.76 -42.45 -20.91
CA GLY A 24 34.63 -42.60 -22.07
C GLY A 24 35.48 -41.34 -22.21
N GLY A 25 36.77 -41.46 -21.88
CA GLY A 25 37.73 -40.37 -22.01
C GLY A 25 38.00 -39.99 -23.46
N GLY A 26 38.12 -38.68 -23.70
CA GLY A 26 38.53 -38.09 -24.98
C GLY A 26 37.96 -36.68 -25.13
N ASP A 27 38.81 -35.67 -24.91
CA ASP A 27 38.56 -34.22 -25.04
C ASP A 27 37.43 -33.64 -24.17
N ASP A 28 37.79 -33.29 -22.93
CA ASP A 28 37.00 -32.44 -22.02
C ASP A 28 36.91 -31.01 -22.56
N SER A 29 36.01 -30.80 -23.50
CA SER A 29 35.22 -29.57 -23.55
C SER A 29 33.79 -29.96 -23.24
N THR A 30 33.53 -30.29 -21.98
CA THR A 30 32.17 -30.25 -21.46
C THR A 30 31.73 -28.79 -21.50
N ASP A 31 31.24 -28.36 -22.67
CA ASP A 31 30.54 -27.12 -22.87
C ASP A 31 29.15 -27.27 -22.21
N THR A 32 29.16 -27.56 -20.90
CA THR A 32 27.99 -27.39 -20.05
C THR A 32 27.61 -25.93 -20.18
N PRO A 33 26.41 -25.61 -20.70
CA PRO A 33 25.94 -24.24 -20.75
C PRO A 33 26.09 -23.64 -19.34
N PRO A 34 26.61 -22.41 -19.21
CA PRO A 34 26.75 -21.80 -17.89
C PRO A 34 25.38 -21.81 -17.22
N THR A 35 25.31 -22.35 -16.00
CA THR A 35 24.10 -22.29 -15.19
C THR A 35 23.65 -20.83 -15.14
N PRO A 36 22.40 -20.50 -15.53
CA PRO A 36 21.92 -19.13 -15.46
C PRO A 36 22.13 -18.60 -14.03
N PRO A 37 22.61 -17.35 -13.87
CA PRO A 37 22.82 -16.79 -12.55
C PRO A 37 21.52 -16.87 -11.73
N GLU A 38 21.64 -17.29 -10.48
CA GLU A 38 20.51 -17.41 -9.57
C GLU A 38 19.84 -16.04 -9.38
N LYS A 39 18.50 -16.02 -9.45
CA LYS A 39 17.73 -14.80 -9.18
C LYS A 39 17.51 -14.68 -7.68
N VAL A 40 18.02 -13.61 -7.09
CA VAL A 40 17.97 -13.33 -5.66
C VAL A 40 16.97 -12.22 -5.40
N VAL A 41 15.97 -12.48 -4.56
CA VAL A 41 14.99 -11.48 -4.12
C VAL A 41 15.70 -10.38 -3.31
N THR A 42 15.65 -9.13 -3.78
CA THR A 42 16.35 -8.00 -3.13
C THR A 42 15.42 -6.90 -2.64
N SER A 43 14.30 -6.68 -3.32
CA SER A 43 13.40 -5.57 -3.02
C SER A 43 11.94 -5.92 -3.31
N VAL A 44 11.04 -5.09 -2.77
CA VAL A 44 9.62 -5.07 -3.14
C VAL A 44 9.33 -3.77 -3.90
N LYS A 45 8.74 -3.89 -5.09
CA LYS A 45 8.10 -2.77 -5.77
C LYS A 45 6.75 -2.52 -5.14
N VAL A 46 6.43 -1.27 -4.87
CA VAL A 46 5.13 -0.86 -4.34
C VAL A 46 4.56 0.27 -5.20
N ASP A 47 3.41 0.01 -5.79
CA ASP A 47 2.61 0.98 -6.54
C ASP A 47 1.46 1.46 -5.64
N TYR A 48 1.57 2.69 -5.16
CA TYR A 48 0.55 3.38 -4.38
C TYR A 48 -0.39 4.17 -5.27
N SER A 49 -1.66 4.25 -4.90
CA SER A 49 -2.58 5.25 -5.43
C SER A 49 -3.57 5.76 -4.39
N ALA A 50 -4.00 7.00 -4.58
CA ALA A 50 -5.07 7.63 -3.81
C ALA A 50 -6.07 8.27 -4.78
N THR A 51 -7.36 8.17 -4.48
CA THR A 51 -8.42 8.87 -5.21
C THR A 51 -9.34 9.56 -4.22
N VAL A 52 -9.68 10.82 -4.52
CA VAL A 52 -10.55 11.65 -3.68
C VAL A 52 -11.59 12.37 -4.52
N SER A 53 -12.71 12.80 -3.91
CA SER A 53 -13.66 13.67 -4.61
C SER A 53 -13.09 15.07 -4.84
N GLN A 54 -13.58 15.76 -5.88
CA GLN A 54 -13.20 17.16 -6.13
C GLN A 54 -13.60 18.06 -4.94
N GLN A 55 -14.78 17.84 -4.37
CA GLN A 55 -15.24 18.59 -3.21
C GLN A 55 -14.33 18.42 -1.99
N LEU A 56 -13.68 17.25 -1.81
CA LEU A 56 -12.69 17.09 -0.76
C LEU A 56 -11.45 17.96 -1.00
N LEU A 57 -10.98 18.08 -2.24
CA LEU A 57 -9.89 18.99 -2.59
C LEU A 57 -10.29 20.46 -2.46
N ASP A 58 -11.56 20.79 -2.65
CA ASP A 58 -12.04 22.16 -2.54
C ASP A 58 -12.04 22.62 -1.06
N VAL A 59 -12.47 21.75 -0.14
CA VAL A 59 -12.60 22.07 1.30
C VAL A 59 -11.39 21.71 2.15
N ALA A 60 -10.49 20.85 1.66
CA ALA A 60 -9.34 20.36 2.42
C ALA A 60 -8.04 20.37 1.61
N THR A 61 -6.93 20.57 2.30
CA THR A 61 -5.60 20.22 1.81
C THR A 61 -5.40 18.73 2.05
N VAL A 62 -5.32 17.95 0.98
CA VAL A 62 -5.15 16.49 1.07
C VAL A 62 -3.68 16.12 0.96
N THR A 63 -3.11 15.58 2.03
CA THR A 63 -1.75 15.05 2.07
C THR A 63 -1.78 13.52 2.01
N VAL A 64 -1.06 12.94 1.06
CA VAL A 64 -0.81 11.50 1.01
C VAL A 64 0.53 11.22 1.69
N ARG A 65 0.51 10.36 2.70
CA ARG A 65 1.69 9.85 3.39
C ARG A 65 1.97 8.44 2.91
N TYR A 66 3.23 8.12 2.64
CA TYR A 66 3.62 6.79 2.16
C TYR A 66 5.03 6.42 2.63
N ILE A 67 5.37 5.13 2.58
CA ILE A 67 6.76 4.71 2.79
C ILE A 67 7.54 4.79 1.48
N SER A 68 8.58 5.61 1.49
CA SER A 68 9.49 5.84 0.36
C SER A 68 10.45 4.66 0.11
N GLU A 69 11.20 4.71 -0.99
CA GLU A 69 12.28 3.76 -1.33
C GLU A 69 13.31 3.56 -0.21
N ASN A 70 13.50 4.57 0.65
CA ASN A 70 14.43 4.54 1.78
C ASN A 70 13.81 3.99 3.07
N GLY A 71 12.57 3.48 3.02
CA GLY A 71 11.86 2.96 4.19
C GLY A 71 11.37 4.04 5.17
N GLN A 72 11.39 5.31 4.77
CA GLN A 72 10.96 6.45 5.59
C GLN A 72 9.60 6.97 5.16
N VAL A 73 8.85 7.57 6.10
CA VAL A 73 7.60 8.27 5.80
C VAL A 73 7.92 9.50 4.95
N ALA A 74 7.33 9.54 3.75
CA ALA A 74 7.31 10.69 2.86
C ALA A 74 5.88 11.22 2.77
N GLN A 75 5.74 12.48 2.34
CA GLN A 75 4.46 13.17 2.22
C GLN A 75 4.40 13.94 0.90
N GLU A 76 3.26 13.87 0.22
CA GLU A 76 2.97 14.63 -0.98
C GLU A 76 1.56 15.20 -0.91
N GLN A 77 1.39 16.47 -1.27
CA GLN A 77 0.07 17.08 -1.34
C GLN A 77 -0.60 16.75 -2.68
N MET A 78 -1.87 16.36 -2.67
CA MET A 78 -2.66 16.15 -3.88
C MET A 78 -3.09 17.49 -4.49
N SER A 79 -2.86 17.63 -5.80
CA SER A 79 -3.33 18.76 -6.62
C SER A 79 -4.43 18.36 -7.62
N SER A 80 -4.76 17.08 -7.70
CA SER A 80 -5.84 16.53 -8.52
C SER A 80 -6.53 15.38 -7.79
N THR A 81 -7.67 14.91 -8.30
CA THR A 81 -8.48 13.85 -7.68
C THR A 81 -7.81 12.49 -7.65
N THR A 82 -6.69 12.32 -8.36
CA THR A 82 -5.93 11.06 -8.40
C THR A 82 -4.45 11.32 -8.14
N TRP A 83 -3.85 10.51 -7.30
CA TRP A 83 -2.41 10.51 -7.04
C TRP A 83 -1.86 9.09 -7.16
N THR A 84 -0.65 8.95 -7.69
CA THR A 84 0.04 7.67 -7.85
C THR A 84 1.52 7.81 -7.57
N LYS A 85 2.13 6.78 -6.99
CA LYS A 85 3.57 6.71 -6.74
C LYS A 85 4.07 5.28 -6.83
N SER A 86 5.23 5.08 -7.44
CA SER A 86 5.93 3.78 -7.46
C SER A 86 7.26 3.92 -6.73
N VAL A 87 7.57 2.97 -5.85
CA VAL A 87 8.87 2.89 -5.15
C VAL A 87 9.37 1.45 -5.14
N ASN A 88 10.69 1.26 -5.05
CA ASN A 88 11.30 -0.04 -4.77
C ASN A 88 11.97 0.04 -3.40
N ILE A 89 11.59 -0.85 -2.47
CA ILE A 89 12.08 -0.83 -1.09
C ILE A 89 12.93 -2.09 -0.85
N PRO A 90 14.21 -1.95 -0.42
CA PRO A 90 15.05 -3.10 -0.10
C PRO A 90 14.45 -3.98 1.00
N LEU A 91 14.56 -5.30 0.84
CA LEU A 91 14.02 -6.28 1.80
C LEU A 91 15.00 -6.60 2.93
N PRO A 92 14.52 -6.80 4.18
CA PRO A 92 13.12 -6.76 4.60
C PRO A 92 12.56 -5.32 4.63
N ALA A 93 11.30 -5.18 4.26
CA ALA A 93 10.69 -3.87 4.03
C ALA A 93 9.36 -3.72 4.79
N LYS A 94 9.00 -2.46 5.08
CA LYS A 94 7.62 -2.07 5.36
C LYS A 94 7.14 -1.18 4.23
N ALA A 95 5.86 -1.28 3.88
CA ALA A 95 5.19 -0.35 2.99
C ALA A 95 3.88 0.09 3.62
N GLY A 96 3.43 1.28 3.25
CA GLY A 96 2.14 1.76 3.71
C GLY A 96 1.73 3.03 3.03
N LEU A 97 0.45 3.33 3.17
CA LEU A 97 -0.23 4.48 2.61
C LEU A 97 -1.17 5.05 3.66
N ASN A 98 -1.27 6.36 3.75
CA ASN A 98 -2.31 7.04 4.51
C ASN A 98 -2.76 8.32 3.80
N ILE A 99 -4.06 8.58 3.79
CA ILE A 99 -4.65 9.82 3.25
C ILE A 99 -5.04 10.71 4.44
N GLN A 100 -4.47 11.91 4.49
CA GLN A 100 -4.64 12.86 5.59
C GLN A 100 -5.16 14.20 5.05
N PRO A 101 -6.49 14.41 5.00
CA PRO A 101 -7.06 15.71 4.68
C PRO A 101 -7.06 16.64 5.91
N THR A 102 -6.70 17.89 5.68
CA THR A 102 -6.79 18.98 6.67
C THR A 102 -7.69 20.09 6.15
N LEU A 103 -8.66 20.51 6.94
CA LEU A 103 -9.64 21.54 6.54
C LEU A 103 -8.94 22.84 6.13
N LYS A 104 -9.37 23.44 5.02
CA LYS A 104 -8.96 24.79 4.63
C LYS A 104 -9.78 25.82 5.41
N GLY A 105 -9.20 26.98 5.72
CA GLY A 105 -9.96 28.10 6.26
C GLY A 105 -10.97 28.61 5.23
N ASN A 106 -12.21 28.89 5.65
CA ASN A 106 -13.32 29.45 4.87
C ASN A 106 -14.09 28.45 3.98
N VAL A 107 -14.59 27.37 4.58
CA VAL A 107 -15.59 26.53 3.90
C VAL A 107 -16.96 27.19 3.99
N ALA A 108 -17.64 27.32 2.85
CA ALA A 108 -18.99 27.90 2.80
C ALA A 108 -20.02 26.97 3.45
N ASP A 109 -21.17 27.54 3.85
CA ASP A 109 -22.29 26.71 4.27
C ASP A 109 -22.82 25.91 3.07
N GLY A 110 -23.07 24.62 3.28
CA GLY A 110 -23.57 23.75 2.23
C GLY A 110 -23.36 22.26 2.53
N GLU A 111 -23.83 21.43 1.61
CA GLU A 111 -23.63 19.99 1.61
C GLU A 111 -22.42 19.59 0.76
N TYR A 112 -21.61 18.67 1.28
CA TYR A 112 -20.40 18.18 0.66
C TYR A 112 -20.42 16.65 0.59
N ALA A 113 -20.44 16.11 -0.64
CA ALA A 113 -20.24 14.71 -0.95
C ALA A 113 -18.73 14.41 -1.05
N LEU A 114 -18.19 13.88 0.03
CA LEU A 114 -16.76 13.68 0.19
C LEU A 114 -16.41 12.20 0.05
N SER A 115 -15.39 11.90 -0.76
CA SER A 115 -14.87 10.54 -0.86
C SER A 115 -13.35 10.46 -0.83
N ALA A 116 -12.83 9.35 -0.29
CA ALA A 116 -11.42 9.02 -0.28
C ALA A 116 -11.22 7.50 -0.33
N LYS A 117 -10.24 7.05 -1.13
CA LYS A 117 -9.80 5.66 -1.19
C LYS A 117 -8.31 5.58 -1.49
N GLY A 118 -7.63 4.66 -0.81
CA GLY A 118 -6.22 4.34 -1.01
C GLY A 118 -6.04 2.92 -1.53
N GLN A 119 -5.00 2.70 -2.33
CA GLN A 119 -4.63 1.38 -2.84
C GLN A 119 -3.11 1.19 -2.79
N MET A 120 -2.69 -0.03 -2.52
CA MET A 120 -1.30 -0.47 -2.58
C MET A 120 -1.23 -1.80 -3.36
N ALA A 121 -0.46 -1.84 -4.45
CA ALA A 121 -0.11 -3.08 -5.14
C ALA A 121 1.39 -3.32 -5.00
N TYR A 122 1.81 -4.59 -4.92
CA TYR A 122 3.22 -4.91 -4.70
C TYR A 122 3.70 -6.12 -5.50
N SER A 123 5.01 -6.17 -5.77
CA SER A 123 5.68 -7.31 -6.39
C SER A 123 7.14 -7.42 -5.94
N TRP A 124 7.69 -8.62 -5.91
CA TRP A 124 9.08 -8.86 -5.52
C TRP A 124 9.99 -8.79 -6.73
N LEU A 125 11.13 -8.12 -6.56
CA LEU A 125 12.12 -7.94 -7.61
C LEU A 125 13.42 -8.66 -7.26
N ASP A 126 14.10 -9.14 -8.30
CA ASP A 126 15.45 -9.66 -8.20
C ASP A 126 16.51 -8.53 -8.14
N GLN A 127 17.79 -8.90 -8.05
CA GLN A 127 18.91 -7.97 -8.03
C GLN A 127 19.03 -7.09 -9.29
N ASN A 128 18.35 -7.44 -10.38
CA ASN A 128 18.33 -6.71 -11.65
C ASN A 128 17.01 -5.93 -11.84
N GLY A 129 16.14 -5.87 -10.83
CA GLY A 129 14.83 -5.22 -10.91
C GLY A 129 13.79 -6.01 -11.71
N GLN A 130 14.05 -7.29 -12.03
CA GLN A 130 13.08 -8.13 -12.71
C GLN A 130 12.07 -8.69 -11.72
N GLN A 131 10.79 -8.68 -12.08
CA GLN A 131 9.75 -9.24 -11.23
C GLN A 131 9.90 -10.76 -11.10
N LEU A 132 9.94 -11.24 -9.85
CA LEU A 132 9.97 -12.65 -9.49
C LEU A 132 8.61 -13.17 -9.07
N ASN A 133 7.86 -12.35 -8.34
CA ASN A 133 6.54 -12.72 -7.86
C ASN A 133 5.61 -11.51 -7.87
N ALA A 134 4.38 -11.70 -8.35
CA ALA A 134 3.32 -10.71 -8.22
C ALA A 134 2.67 -10.87 -6.84
N GLY A 135 2.52 -9.78 -6.10
CA GLY A 135 1.75 -9.75 -4.87
C GLY A 135 0.28 -9.41 -5.11
N ALA A 136 -0.40 -9.05 -4.03
CA ALA A 136 -1.78 -8.63 -4.08
C ALA A 136 -1.91 -7.12 -4.34
N THR A 137 -3.14 -6.72 -4.68
CA THR A 137 -3.60 -5.35 -4.60
C THR A 137 -4.50 -5.23 -3.38
N GLU A 138 -4.16 -4.31 -2.50
CA GLU A 138 -4.89 -4.04 -1.27
C GLU A 138 -5.49 -2.64 -1.31
N LYS A 139 -6.66 -2.48 -0.71
CA LYS A 139 -7.42 -1.23 -0.70
C LYS A 139 -7.81 -0.87 0.71
N THR A 140 -7.82 0.42 1.01
CA THR A 140 -8.52 0.91 2.19
C THR A 140 -10.03 0.66 2.00
N PRO A 141 -10.83 0.70 3.07
CA PRO A 141 -12.26 0.92 2.92
C PRO A 141 -12.53 2.14 2.02
N ASP A 142 -13.56 2.05 1.19
CA ASP A 142 -14.08 3.20 0.48
C ASP A 142 -14.84 4.06 1.49
N ILE A 143 -14.40 5.31 1.66
CA ILE A 143 -15.04 6.27 2.53
C ILE A 143 -15.83 7.23 1.65
N GLU A 144 -17.15 7.20 1.78
CA GLU A 144 -18.09 8.02 1.03
C GLU A 144 -19.22 8.48 1.94
N ALA A 145 -19.44 9.79 2.05
CA ALA A 145 -20.58 10.34 2.79
C ALA A 145 -20.85 11.81 2.43
N VAL A 146 -22.05 12.27 2.78
CA VAL A 146 -22.53 13.64 2.59
C VAL A 146 -22.59 14.34 3.95
N PHE A 147 -21.97 15.52 4.06
CA PHE A 147 -21.93 16.31 5.30
C PHE A 147 -22.31 17.75 5.09
N TYR A 148 -22.84 18.37 6.14
CA TYR A 148 -22.89 19.81 6.27
C TYR A 148 -21.55 20.36 6.78
N ALA A 149 -21.34 21.67 6.59
CA ALA A 149 -20.08 22.35 6.89
C ALA A 149 -19.57 22.16 8.34
N ASP A 150 -20.48 22.05 9.31
CA ASP A 150 -20.20 21.85 10.74
C ASP A 150 -19.64 20.45 11.07
N GLY A 151 -19.97 19.44 10.28
CA GLY A 151 -19.50 18.05 10.44
C GLY A 151 -18.18 17.72 9.75
N LEU A 152 -17.64 18.64 8.93
CA LEU A 152 -16.49 18.37 8.07
C LEU A 152 -15.25 17.92 8.84
N GLY A 153 -14.91 18.60 9.94
CA GLY A 153 -13.69 18.28 10.71
C GLY A 153 -13.67 16.84 11.24
N GLN A 154 -14.79 16.34 11.76
CA GLN A 154 -14.91 14.97 12.24
C GLN A 154 -14.74 13.96 11.10
N TYR A 155 -15.32 14.26 9.94
CA TYR A 155 -15.20 13.40 8.78
C TYR A 155 -13.78 13.33 8.22
N LEU A 156 -13.07 14.46 8.17
CA LEU A 156 -11.65 14.48 7.76
C LEU A 156 -10.78 13.63 8.70
N GLY A 157 -11.10 13.63 10.00
CA GLY A 157 -10.52 12.72 10.99
C GLY A 157 -10.81 11.25 10.68
N ALA A 158 -12.06 10.92 10.32
CA ALA A 158 -12.45 9.57 9.93
C ALA A 158 -11.70 9.09 8.67
N ILE A 159 -11.48 9.96 7.67
CA ILE A 159 -10.63 9.65 6.52
C ILE A 159 -9.23 9.30 6.99
N THR A 160 -8.62 10.14 7.82
CA THR A 160 -7.25 9.91 8.32
C THR A 160 -7.12 8.58 9.06
N ALA A 161 -8.12 8.20 9.86
CA ALA A 161 -8.11 6.98 10.65
C ALA A 161 -8.35 5.71 9.83
N ASN A 162 -9.19 5.77 8.79
CA ASN A 162 -9.65 4.58 8.07
C ASN A 162 -8.99 4.40 6.69
N CYS A 163 -8.53 5.47 6.04
CA CYS A 163 -7.75 5.38 4.80
C CYS A 163 -6.28 5.15 5.10
N GLN A 164 -5.95 4.00 5.70
CA GLN A 164 -4.57 3.57 5.90
C GLN A 164 -4.34 2.09 5.56
N LEU A 165 -3.15 1.80 5.05
CA LEU A 165 -2.63 0.45 4.79
C LEU A 165 -1.21 0.35 5.34
N ALA A 166 -0.85 -0.80 5.89
CA ALA A 166 0.49 -1.08 6.37
C ALA A 166 0.83 -2.57 6.27
N ARG A 167 1.93 -2.90 5.59
CA ARG A 167 2.40 -4.27 5.40
C ARG A 167 3.91 -4.38 5.60
N ALA A 168 4.35 -5.53 6.10
CA ALA A 168 5.75 -5.93 6.12
C ALA A 168 5.99 -7.04 5.10
N PHE A 169 7.14 -7.00 4.45
CA PHE A 169 7.54 -7.90 3.38
C PHE A 169 8.89 -8.53 3.71
N ALA A 170 9.00 -9.83 3.42
CA ALA A 170 10.25 -10.56 3.58
C ALA A 170 10.70 -11.21 2.25
N LYS A 171 11.92 -11.78 2.27
CA LYS A 171 12.57 -12.38 1.09
C LYS A 171 11.96 -13.71 0.66
N ASP A 172 11.23 -14.37 1.55
CA ASP A 172 10.50 -15.62 1.30
C ASP A 172 9.09 -15.38 0.73
N TYR A 173 8.81 -14.17 0.26
CA TYR A 173 7.53 -13.72 -0.26
C TYR A 173 6.40 -13.61 0.79
N SER A 174 6.72 -13.74 2.08
CA SER A 174 5.72 -13.54 3.13
C SER A 174 5.31 -12.08 3.26
N VAL A 175 4.02 -11.88 3.56
CA VAL A 175 3.39 -10.58 3.80
C VAL A 175 2.63 -10.66 5.12
N THR A 176 2.85 -9.67 5.99
CA THR A 176 2.19 -9.58 7.29
C THR A 176 1.70 -8.15 7.56
N ASP A 177 0.78 -8.01 8.51
CA ASP A 177 0.38 -6.69 9.01
C ASP A 177 1.58 -5.97 9.64
N ALA A 178 1.66 -4.66 9.42
CA ALA A 178 2.67 -3.81 10.04
C ALA A 178 2.03 -2.63 10.77
N SER A 179 2.78 -2.07 11.72
CA SER A 179 2.47 -0.77 12.30
C SER A 179 3.45 0.28 11.76
N ILE A 180 2.91 1.42 11.37
CA ILE A 180 3.65 2.61 10.90
C ILE A 180 3.25 3.79 11.77
N THR A 181 4.25 4.50 12.30
CA THR A 181 4.04 5.78 12.98
C THR A 181 4.17 6.90 11.95
N TRP A 182 3.05 7.52 11.60
CA TRP A 182 2.97 8.50 10.51
C TRP A 182 3.45 9.92 10.85
N GLY A 183 3.85 10.18 12.10
CA GLY A 183 4.07 11.53 12.64
C GLY A 183 2.75 12.26 12.89
N GLY A 184 2.67 13.00 14.01
CA GLY A 184 1.43 13.60 14.52
C GLY A 184 0.72 14.55 13.56
N ASN A 185 -0.59 14.64 13.72
CA ASN A 185 -1.44 15.59 12.99
C ASN A 185 -1.26 16.99 13.59
N ALA A 186 -1.16 18.03 12.75
CA ALA A 186 -1.45 19.39 13.20
C ALA A 186 -2.97 19.47 13.47
N GLY A 187 -3.40 18.92 14.60
CA GLY A 187 -4.80 18.69 14.91
C GLY A 187 -5.08 17.52 15.86
N ASP A 188 -4.10 17.00 16.59
CA ASP A 188 -4.37 16.14 17.76
C ASP A 188 -5.12 16.94 18.83
N ASN A 189 -6.44 17.13 18.62
CA ASN A 189 -7.37 17.15 19.73
C ASN A 189 -7.57 15.69 20.15
N SER A 190 -6.52 15.09 20.72
CA SER A 190 -6.71 13.93 21.56
C SER A 190 -7.67 14.40 22.64
N THR A 191 -8.91 13.92 22.56
CA THR A 191 -9.82 13.89 23.70
C THR A 191 -9.02 13.25 24.83
N GLN A 192 -8.46 14.10 25.70
CA GLN A 192 -8.10 13.68 27.04
C GLN A 192 -9.38 13.03 27.58
N GLY A 193 -9.19 11.83 28.11
CA GLY A 193 -10.28 11.00 28.58
C GLY A 193 -11.32 11.81 29.32
N THR A 194 -12.57 11.47 29.06
CA THR A 194 -13.70 11.78 29.91
C THR A 194 -13.37 11.32 31.34
N GLY A 195 -12.73 12.19 32.11
CA GLY A 195 -12.69 12.17 33.55
C GLY A 195 -13.82 13.05 34.07
N ILE A 196 -15.05 12.75 33.67
CA ILE A 196 -16.21 13.17 34.46
C ILE A 196 -16.31 12.12 35.57
N SER A 197 -15.64 12.38 36.69
CA SER A 197 -16.05 11.77 37.96
C SER A 197 -17.28 12.55 38.41
N ASP A 198 -18.43 12.06 37.98
CA ASP A 198 -19.68 12.23 38.70
C ASP A 198 -19.63 11.29 39.91
N GLU A 199 -19.04 11.75 41.00
CA GLU A 199 -19.35 11.22 42.32
C GLU A 199 -20.15 12.29 43.07
N GLY A 200 -21.45 12.06 43.05
CA GLY A 200 -22.42 12.78 43.84
C GLY A 200 -22.13 12.74 45.33
N ALA A 201 -22.69 13.74 45.99
CA ALA A 201 -22.73 13.97 47.42
C ALA A 201 -22.82 12.71 48.28
N THR A 202 -22.00 12.68 49.32
CA THR A 202 -22.47 12.28 50.65
C THR A 202 -22.09 13.38 51.65
N GLU A 203 -23.11 14.10 52.12
CA GLU A 203 -23.12 14.65 53.47
C GLU A 203 -22.95 13.48 54.45
N ASP A 204 -22.07 13.58 55.45
CA ASP A 204 -22.39 13.43 56.88
C ASP A 204 -21.12 13.35 57.78
N ASN A 205 -21.23 14.02 58.94
CA ASN A 205 -20.53 13.81 60.21
C ASN A 205 -19.03 14.15 60.38
N ARG A 206 -18.76 15.36 60.91
CA ARG A 206 -18.32 15.57 62.31
C ARG A 206 -18.20 17.06 62.67
#